data_AF-A0A9E4IIE4-F1
#
_entry.id   AF-A0A9E4IIE4-F1
#
_cell.length_a   1.000
_cell.length_b   1.000
_cell.length_c   1.000
_cell.angle_alpha   90.00
_cell.angle_beta   90.00
_cell.angle_gamma   90.00
#
_symmetry.space_group_name_H-M   'P 1'
#
loop_
_entity.id
_entity.type
_entity.pdbx_description
1 polymer ?
#
loop_
_entity_poly.entity_id
_entity_poly.type
_entity_poly.pdbx_seq_one_letter_code
_entity_poly.pdbx_strand_id
1 'polypeptide(L)'
;NVKAIQNRWVATAIAVVSCAILALSADRGAGGMMIWPLFGTTNQLLAGLTLLIVSLYLMRKGRPFWVTMIPMGFLLLMTTWAMVINLDRFFGTNQWLLLVIGAAIFILEIWLLLEGAAAIRRVRAGRAAA
;
A
#
# COMPACT_ATOMS: atom_id res chain seq x y z
N ASN A 1 -22.93 14.98 -19.32
CA ASN A 1 -22.44 14.11 -20.42
C ASN A 1 -21.48 14.92 -21.29
N VAL A 2 -20.21 15.07 -20.89
CA VAL A 2 -19.27 15.97 -21.57
C VAL A 2 -18.44 15.18 -22.60
N LYS A 3 -18.86 15.20 -23.87
CA LYS A 3 -18.25 14.44 -24.98
C LYS A 3 -16.73 14.69 -25.18
N ALA A 4 -16.20 15.79 -24.64
CA ALA A 4 -14.77 16.11 -24.71
C ALA A 4 -13.88 15.17 -23.89
N ILE A 5 -14.39 14.55 -22.81
CA ILE A 5 -13.62 13.65 -21.94
C ILE A 5 -13.58 12.20 -22.48
N GLN A 6 -14.41 11.85 -23.47
CA GLN A 6 -14.43 10.51 -24.07
C GLN A 6 -13.32 10.28 -25.11
N ASN A 7 -12.65 11.33 -25.58
CA ASN A 7 -11.55 11.17 -26.52
C ASN A 7 -10.29 10.73 -25.76
N ARG A 8 -9.76 9.54 -26.09
CA ARG A 8 -8.59 8.93 -25.42
C ARG A 8 -7.41 9.90 -25.28
N TRP A 9 -7.18 10.72 -26.30
CA TRP A 9 -6.06 11.66 -26.34
C TRP A 9 -6.27 12.84 -25.39
N VAL A 10 -7.51 13.34 -25.30
CA VAL A 10 -7.87 14.45 -24.41
C VAL A 10 -7.90 13.98 -22.96
N ALA A 11 -8.42 12.79 -22.69
CA ALA A 11 -8.39 12.19 -21.36
C ALA A 11 -6.95 11.96 -20.87
N THR A 12 -6.09 11.40 -21.72
CA THR A 12 -4.66 11.21 -21.40
C THR A 12 -3.96 12.55 -21.24
N ALA A 13 -4.21 13.54 -22.10
CA ALA A 13 -3.60 14.86 -21.97
C ALA A 13 -3.99 15.55 -20.65
N ILE A 14 -5.26 15.49 -20.24
CA ILE A 14 -5.72 16.05 -18.97
C ILE A 14 -5.03 15.35 -17.79
N ALA A 15 -4.92 14.02 -17.81
CA ALA A 15 -4.23 13.26 -16.76
C ALA A 15 -2.72 13.56 -16.71
N VAL A 16 -2.05 13.62 -17.86
CA VAL A 16 -0.61 13.92 -17.93
C VAL A 16 -0.33 15.34 -17.48
N VAL A 17 -1.14 16.31 -17.93
CA VAL A 17 -0.97 17.72 -17.56
C VAL A 17 -1.26 17.95 -16.07
N SER A 18 -2.30 17.33 -15.51
CA SER A 18 -2.59 17.46 -14.07
C SER A 18 -1.50 16.82 -13.21
N CYS A 19 -1.01 15.64 -13.59
CA CYS A 19 0.15 15.00 -12.95
C CYS A 19 1.42 15.84 -13.08
N ALA A 20 1.67 16.43 -14.25
CA ALA A 20 2.84 17.28 -14.50
C ALA A 20 2.78 18.57 -13.68
N ILE A 21 1.61 19.21 -13.59
CA ILE A 21 1.40 20.37 -12.73
C ILE A 21 1.68 20.00 -11.28
N LEU A 22 1.09 18.93 -10.74
CA LEU A 22 1.32 18.50 -9.36
C LEU A 22 2.79 18.12 -9.08
N ALA A 23 3.45 17.45 -10.03
CA ALA A 23 4.85 17.07 -9.89
C ALA A 23 5.80 18.28 -9.87
N LEU A 24 5.48 19.34 -10.62
CA LEU A 24 6.35 20.50 -10.83
C LEU A 24 5.96 21.74 -10.00
N SER A 25 4.71 21.84 -9.53
CA SER A 25 4.19 23.06 -8.87
C SER A 25 4.56 23.19 -7.40
N ALA A 26 4.88 22.08 -6.71
CA ALA A 26 5.34 22.15 -5.33
C ALA A 26 6.86 22.35 -5.32
N ASP A 27 7.26 23.54 -4.86
CA ASP A 27 8.62 23.98 -4.52
C ASP A 27 9.74 23.29 -5.33
N ARG A 28 9.96 23.76 -6.56
CA ARG A 28 11.04 23.32 -7.46
C ARG A 28 11.01 21.82 -7.83
N GLY A 29 9.82 21.25 -8.07
CA GLY A 29 9.69 19.85 -8.51
C GLY A 29 9.71 18.82 -7.38
N ALA A 30 9.58 19.26 -6.12
CA ALA A 30 9.51 18.39 -4.95
C ALA A 30 8.16 17.66 -4.82
N GLY A 31 7.11 18.09 -5.54
CA GLY A 31 5.76 17.51 -5.48
C GLY A 31 5.73 16.01 -5.75
N GLY A 32 6.41 15.57 -6.81
CA GLY A 32 6.52 14.14 -7.14
C GLY A 32 7.30 13.36 -6.09
N MET A 33 8.36 13.94 -5.54
CA MET A 33 9.20 13.33 -4.51
C MET A 33 8.47 13.17 -3.17
N MET A 34 7.47 13.99 -2.89
CA MET A 34 6.64 13.89 -1.67
C MET A 34 5.58 12.80 -1.77
N ILE A 35 5.04 12.54 -2.97
CA ILE A 35 4.03 11.48 -3.21
C ILE A 35 4.69 10.11 -3.34
N TRP A 36 5.94 10.05 -3.82
CA TRP A 36 6.66 8.81 -4.08
C TRP A 36 6.67 7.81 -2.91
N PRO A 37 6.91 8.23 -1.65
CA PRO A 37 6.83 7.32 -0.50
C PRO A 37 5.44 6.68 -0.34
N LEU A 38 4.35 7.41 -0.57
CA LEU A 38 2.98 6.88 -0.50
C LEU A 38 2.70 5.84 -1.59
N PHE A 39 3.24 6.05 -2.79
CA PHE A 39 3.19 5.05 -3.86
C PHE A 39 3.95 3.78 -3.46
N GLY A 40 5.16 3.95 -2.91
CA GLY A 40 5.98 2.84 -2.42
C GLY A 40 5.26 2.00 -1.35
N THR A 41 4.67 2.65 -0.33
CA THR A 41 3.99 1.94 0.76
C THR A 41 2.69 1.28 0.31
N THR A 42 1.95 1.86 -0.63
CA THR A 42 0.76 1.22 -1.23
C THR A 42 1.14 -0.06 -1.99
N ASN A 43 2.26 -0.06 -2.72
CA ASN A 43 2.74 -1.25 -3.41
C ASN A 43 3.19 -2.33 -2.43
N GLN A 44 3.82 -1.92 -1.32
CA GLN A 44 4.19 -2.83 -0.25
C GLN A 44 2.94 -3.46 0.40
N LEU A 45 1.86 -2.71 0.60
CA LEU A 45 0.60 -3.25 1.08
C LEU A 45 0.04 -4.36 0.16
N LEU A 46 0.05 -4.11 -1.16
CA LEU A 46 -0.39 -5.10 -2.15
C LEU A 46 0.51 -6.34 -2.17
N ALA A 47 1.83 -6.15 -2.04
CA ALA A 47 2.79 -7.24 -1.92
C ALA A 47 2.53 -8.06 -0.64
N GLY A 48 2.25 -7.39 0.50
CA GLY A 48 1.88 -8.03 1.75
C GLY A 48 0.61 -8.87 1.63
N LEU A 49 -0.43 -8.34 0.99
CA LEU A 49 -1.68 -9.07 0.74
C LEU A 49 -1.45 -10.29 -0.16
N THR A 50 -0.64 -10.13 -1.21
CA THR A 50 -0.31 -11.22 -2.13
C THR A 50 0.44 -12.34 -1.39
N LEU A 51 1.46 -11.99 -0.61
CA LEU A 51 2.22 -12.94 0.19
C LEU A 51 1.35 -13.63 1.24
N LEU A 52 0.39 -12.93 1.83
CA LEU A 52 -0.59 -13.52 2.74
C LEU A 52 -1.43 -14.59 2.02
N ILE A 53 -1.99 -14.26 0.85
CA ILE A 53 -2.79 -15.21 0.06
C ILE A 53 -1.96 -16.44 -0.32
N VAL A 54 -0.73 -16.25 -0.81
CA VAL A 54 0.16 -17.36 -1.17
C VAL A 54 0.53 -18.19 0.06
N SER A 55 0.79 -17.55 1.20
CA SER A 55 1.10 -18.25 2.45
C SER A 55 -0.08 -19.12 2.90
N LEU A 56 -1.31 -18.61 2.84
CA LEU A 56 -2.52 -19.38 3.16
C LEU A 56 -2.76 -20.51 2.15
N TYR A 57 -2.48 -20.28 0.87
CA TYR A 57 -2.57 -21.30 -0.17
C TYR A 57 -1.59 -22.46 0.06
N LEU A 58 -0.30 -22.15 0.26
CA LEU A 58 0.73 -23.14 0.57
C LEU A 58 0.41 -23.88 1.87
N MET A 59 -0.09 -23.14 2.86
CA MET A 59 -0.55 -23.71 4.11
C MET A 59 -1.65 -24.74 3.82
N ARG A 60 -2.74 -24.41 3.14
CA ARG A 60 -3.79 -25.38 2.80
C ARG A 60 -3.29 -26.62 2.04
N LYS A 61 -2.30 -26.46 1.16
CA LYS A 61 -1.71 -27.57 0.38
C LYS A 61 -0.73 -28.44 1.17
N GLY A 62 -0.44 -28.13 2.44
CA GLY A 62 0.55 -28.87 3.23
C GLY A 62 2.00 -28.64 2.76
N ARG A 63 2.25 -27.57 2.02
CA ARG A 63 3.57 -27.19 1.51
C ARG A 63 4.26 -26.23 2.48
N PRO A 64 5.59 -26.07 2.41
CA PRO A 64 6.32 -25.21 3.33
C PRO A 64 5.92 -23.73 3.16
N PHE A 65 4.95 -23.29 3.98
CA PHE A 65 4.42 -21.92 3.96
C PHE A 65 5.39 -20.89 4.56
N TRP A 66 6.40 -21.33 5.30
CA TRP A 66 7.43 -20.47 5.90
C TRP A 66 8.21 -19.66 4.85
N VAL A 67 8.36 -20.21 3.63
CA VAL A 67 9.07 -19.57 2.51
C VAL A 67 8.45 -18.23 2.12
N THR A 68 7.12 -18.09 2.21
CA THR A 68 6.42 -16.84 1.90
C THR A 68 6.07 -16.04 3.14
N MET A 69 5.88 -16.70 4.28
CA MET A 69 5.52 -16.04 5.53
C MET A 69 6.68 -15.21 6.13
N ILE A 70 7.93 -15.67 5.99
CA ILE A 70 9.11 -14.91 6.47
C ILE A 70 9.27 -13.59 5.69
N PRO A 71 9.32 -13.59 4.34
CA PRO A 71 9.34 -12.35 3.56
C PRO A 71 8.15 -11.45 3.84
N MET A 72 6.96 -12.02 4.03
CA MET A 72 5.75 -11.25 4.37
C MET A 72 5.92 -10.49 5.69
N GLY A 73 6.37 -11.17 6.74
CA GLY A 73 6.57 -10.53 8.05
C GLY A 73 7.60 -9.42 7.99
N PHE A 74 8.72 -9.66 7.32
CA PHE A 74 9.75 -8.63 7.11
C PHE A 74 9.21 -7.42 6.34
N LEU A 75 8.50 -7.66 5.23
CA LEU A 75 7.96 -6.61 4.39
C LEU A 75 6.96 -5.74 5.16
N LEU A 76 6.01 -6.37 5.87
CA LEU A 76 5.02 -5.63 6.65
C LEU A 76 5.68 -4.81 7.77
N LEU A 77 6.66 -5.37 8.49
CA LEU A 77 7.41 -4.64 9.51
C LEU A 77 8.11 -3.40 8.94
N MET A 78 8.78 -3.54 7.80
CA MET A 78 9.46 -2.42 7.14
C MET A 78 8.47 -1.38 6.61
N THR A 79 7.30 -1.83 6.13
CA THR A 79 6.22 -0.94 5.66
C THR A 79 5.69 -0.11 6.82
N THR A 80 5.41 -0.74 7.97
CA THR A 80 4.88 -0.08 9.17
C THR A 80 5.87 0.95 9.67
N TRP A 81 7.16 0.59 9.72
CA TRP A 81 8.23 1.51 10.10
C TRP A 81 8.33 2.72 9.17
N ALA A 82 8.30 2.49 7.86
CA ALA A 82 8.34 3.55 6.86
C ALA A 82 7.10 4.46 6.93
N MET A 83 5.91 3.90 7.18
CA MET A 83 4.68 4.68 7.30
C MET A 83 4.68 5.60 8.51
N VAL A 84 5.18 5.14 9.67
CA VAL A 84 5.30 5.98 10.87
C VAL A 84 6.20 7.19 10.60
N ILE A 85 7.35 6.97 9.96
CA ILE A 85 8.27 8.06 9.58
C ILE A 85 7.63 9.02 8.59
N ASN A 86 6.91 8.51 7.59
CA ASN A 86 6.25 9.34 6.59
C ASN A 86 5.14 10.20 7.21
N LEU A 87 4.33 9.64 8.11
CA LEU A 87 3.27 10.38 8.80
C LEU A 87 3.82 11.51 9.66
N ASP A 88 4.87 11.23 10.44
CA ASP A 88 5.54 12.26 11.26
C ASP A 88 6.11 13.38 10.37
N ARG A 89 6.74 13.02 9.25
CA ARG A 89 7.24 13.98 8.27
C ARG A 89 6.13 14.83 7.67
N PHE A 90 5.01 14.24 7.26
CA PHE A 90 3.89 14.98 6.66
C PHE A 90 3.22 15.92 7.68
N PHE A 91 3.17 15.52 8.95
CA PHE A 91 2.69 16.37 10.03
C PHE A 91 3.64 17.56 10.27
N GLY A 92 4.95 17.31 10.39
CA GLY A 92 5.96 18.35 10.62
C GLY A 92 6.14 19.32 9.44
N THR A 93 5.83 18.89 8.21
CA THR A 93 5.92 19.73 7.00
C THR A 93 4.58 20.34 6.58
N ASN A 94 3.54 20.23 7.42
CA ASN A 94 2.20 20.81 7.21
C ASN A 94 1.52 20.33 5.90
N GLN A 95 1.86 19.13 5.43
CA GLN A 95 1.35 18.53 4.20
C GLN A 95 0.04 17.78 4.44
N TRP A 96 -1.02 18.52 4.79
CA TRP A 96 -2.30 17.96 5.22
C TRP A 96 -2.91 16.93 4.26
N LEU A 97 -2.81 17.16 2.94
CA LEU A 97 -3.34 16.22 1.94
C LEU A 97 -2.61 14.87 1.99
N LEU A 98 -1.26 14.89 2.01
CA LEU A 98 -0.45 13.67 2.08
C LEU A 98 -0.60 12.97 3.43
N LEU A 99 -0.77 13.74 4.51
CA LEU A 99 -1.02 13.22 5.84
C LEU A 99 -2.33 12.42 5.88
N VAL A 100 -3.43 12.96 5.35
CA VAL A 100 -4.73 12.27 5.33
C VAL A 100 -4.68 11.00 4.48
N ILE A 101 -4.09 11.08 3.28
CA ILE A 101 -3.94 9.91 2.40
C ILE A 101 -3.04 8.86 3.05
N GLY A 102 -1.90 9.26 3.61
CA GLY A 102 -0.97 8.38 4.32
C GLY A 102 -1.62 7.72 5.53
N ALA A 103 -2.42 8.46 6.30
CA ALA A 103 -3.13 7.91 7.46
C ALA A 103 -4.16 6.87 7.05
N ALA A 104 -4.90 7.12 5.95
CA ALA A 104 -5.83 6.14 5.40
C ALA A 104 -5.12 4.85 4.96
N ILE A 105 -3.98 4.95 4.27
CA ILE A 105 -3.20 3.77 3.86
C ILE A 105 -2.63 3.05 5.08
N PHE A 106 -2.17 3.77 6.10
CA PHE A 106 -1.68 3.17 7.34
C PHE A 106 -2.78 2.41 8.08
N ILE A 107 -4.01 2.93 8.13
CA ILE A 107 -5.16 2.20 8.67
C ILE A 107 -5.41 0.90 7.89
N LEU A 108 -5.34 0.94 6.55
CA LEU A 108 -5.47 -0.25 5.71
C LEU A 108 -4.35 -1.26 5.97
N GLU A 109 -3.14 -0.79 6.25
CA GLU A 109 -2.01 -1.63 6.63
C GLU A 109 -2.23 -2.33 7.96
N ILE A 110 -2.69 -1.61 8.98
CA ILE A 110 -3.03 -2.20 10.28
C ILE A 110 -4.16 -3.23 10.11
N TRP A 111 -5.16 -2.94 9.29
CA TRP A 111 -6.19 -3.93 8.96
C TRP A 111 -5.57 -5.16 8.31
N LEU A 112 -4.71 -5.01 7.29
CA LEU A 112 -4.06 -6.15 6.64
C LEU A 112 -3.26 -7.01 7.64
N LEU A 113 -2.55 -6.39 8.59
CA LEU A 113 -1.85 -7.11 9.66
C LEU A 113 -2.81 -7.94 10.52
N LEU A 114 -3.95 -7.36 10.91
CA LEU A 114 -4.97 -8.04 11.71
C LEU A 114 -5.63 -9.18 10.93
N GLU A 115 -5.98 -8.96 9.66
CA GLU A 115 -6.57 -9.98 8.79
C GLU A 115 -5.57 -11.11 8.53
N GLY A 116 -4.29 -10.79 8.33
CA GLY A 116 -3.23 -11.78 8.19
C GLY A 116 -3.08 -12.66 9.42
N ALA A 117 -3.03 -12.05 10.61
CA ALA A 117 -2.98 -12.78 11.88
C ALA A 117 -4.25 -13.62 12.13
N ALA A 118 -5.44 -13.08 11.80
CA ALA A 118 -6.70 -13.81 11.92
C ALA A 118 -6.78 -15.00 10.95
N ALA A 119 -6.40 -14.80 9.68
CA ALA A 119 -6.44 -15.83 8.65
C ALA A 119 -5.48 -16.99 8.95
N ILE A 120 -4.26 -16.69 9.42
CA ILE A 120 -3.29 -17.72 9.84
C ILE A 120 -3.86 -18.52 11.03
N ARG A 121 -4.46 -17.85 12.02
CA ARG A 121 -5.09 -18.53 13.17
C ARG A 121 -6.25 -19.44 12.74
N ARG A 122 -7.11 -18.99 11.82
CA ARG A 122 -8.23 -19.78 11.28
C ARG A 122 -7.74 -21.04 10.57
N VAL A 123 -6.70 -20.94 9.74
CA VAL A 123 -6.16 -22.11 9.02
C VAL A 123 -5.47 -23.09 9.99
N ARG A 124 -4.78 -22.59 11.02
CA ARG A 124 -4.20 -23.46 12.05
C ARG A 124 -5.27 -24.18 12.87
N ALA A 125 -6.34 -23.49 13.29
CA ALA A 125 -7.44 -24.09 14.03
C ALA A 125 -8.17 -25.18 13.22
N GLY A 126 -8.44 -24.93 11.94
CA GLY A 126 -9.09 -25.92 11.06
C GLY A 126 -8.25 -27.17 10.79
N ARG A 127 -6.92 -27.07 10.94
CA ARG A 127 -6.00 -28.23 10.85
C ARG A 127 -5.87 -29.02 12.14
N ALA A 128 -6.08 -28.38 13.29
CA ALA A 128 -6.08 -29.07 14.57
C ALA A 128 -7.37 -29.86 14.81
N ALA A 129 -8.44 -29.53 14.08
CA ALA A 129 -9.74 -30.18 14.15
C ALA A 129 -9.97 -31.28 13.09
N ALA A 130 -9.01 -31.49 12.17
CA ALA A 130 -9.06 -32.47 11.08
C ALA A 130 -8.00 -33.56 11.31
#